data_AF-A0A537SKZ5-F1
#
_entry.id   AF-A0A537SKZ5-F1
#
_cell.length_a   1.000
_cell.length_b   1.000
_cell.length_c   1.000
_cell.angle_alpha   90.00
_cell.angle_beta   90.00
_cell.angle_gamma   90.00
#
_symmetry.space_group_name_H-M   'P 1'
#
loop_
_entity.id
_entity.type
_entity.pdbx_description
1 polymer ?
#
loop_
_entity_poly.entity_id
_entity_poly.type
_entity_poly.pdbx_seq_one_letter_code
_entity_poly.pdbx_strand_id
1 'polypeptide(L)'
;DYQVFRKVILPSAVPYILTGMRVALGFSFMGIVAAELIGAREGLGFLIMNSQLLLQTDQLFVGLLTLGVLGLVVDRVFRAIIARSMRRYMRSDELI
;
A
#
# COMPACT_ATOMS: atom_id res chain seq x y z
N ASP A 1 14.79 -29.47 -12.91
CA ASP A 1 13.66 -28.81 -12.21
C ASP A 1 13.92 -27.37 -11.75
N TYR A 2 14.98 -27.09 -10.97
CA TYR A 2 15.19 -25.74 -10.40
C TYR A 2 15.38 -24.60 -11.44
N GLN A 3 15.94 -24.90 -12.60
CA GLN A 3 16.15 -23.93 -13.68
C GLN A 3 14.84 -23.49 -14.36
N VAL A 4 13.89 -24.41 -14.57
CA VAL A 4 12.57 -24.12 -15.15
C VAL A 4 11.75 -23.27 -14.19
N PHE A 5 11.80 -23.60 -12.89
CA PHE A 5 11.13 -22.83 -11.85
C PHE A 5 11.56 -21.36 -11.84
N ARG A 6 12.87 -21.09 -11.89
CA ARG A 6 13.40 -19.71 -11.85
C ARG A 6 13.25 -18.92 -13.16
N LYS A 7 13.36 -19.57 -14.31
CA LYS A 7 13.35 -18.88 -15.63
C LYS A 7 11.98 -18.77 -16.28
N VAL A 8 11.02 -19.62 -15.93
CA VAL A 8 9.71 -19.69 -16.61
C VAL A 8 8.56 -19.43 -15.63
N ILE A 9 8.53 -20.18 -14.52
CA ILE A 9 7.41 -20.11 -13.56
C ILE A 9 7.46 -18.81 -12.76
N LEU A 10 8.65 -18.46 -12.24
CA LEU A 10 8.84 -17.25 -11.44
C LEU A 10 8.43 -15.96 -12.18
N PRO A 11 8.93 -15.64 -13.41
CA PRO A 11 8.54 -14.41 -14.11
C PRO A 11 7.05 -14.39 -14.47
N SER A 12 6.46 -15.53 -14.83
CA SER A 12 5.02 -15.63 -15.11
C SER A 12 4.15 -15.41 -13.87
N ALA A 13 4.64 -15.81 -12.68
CA ALA A 13 3.93 -15.64 -11.40
C ALA A 13 4.05 -14.23 -10.79
N VAL A 14 5.11 -13.46 -11.12
CA VAL A 14 5.31 -12.08 -10.61
C VAL A 14 4.06 -11.20 -10.73
N PRO A 15 3.41 -11.03 -11.90
CA PRO A 15 2.24 -10.16 -12.01
C PRO A 15 1.07 -10.58 -11.09
N TYR A 16 0.89 -11.89 -10.86
CA TYR A 16 -0.15 -12.42 -9.95
C TYR A 16 0.17 -12.17 -8.48
N ILE A 17 1.44 -12.27 -8.09
CA ILE A 17 1.87 -11.95 -6.72
C ILE A 17 1.68 -10.45 -6.47
N LEU A 18 2.00 -9.60 -7.45
CA LEU A 18 1.88 -8.15 -7.34
C LEU A 18 0.43 -7.68 -7.20
N THR A 19 -0.53 -8.31 -7.90
CA THR A 19 -1.95 -8.02 -7.70
C THR A 19 -2.41 -8.40 -6.30
N GLY A 20 -1.98 -9.56 -5.78
CA GLY A 20 -2.26 -9.97 -4.40
C GLY A 20 -1.69 -9.01 -3.36
N MET A 21 -0.43 -8.59 -3.53
CA MET A 21 0.23 -7.61 -2.66
C MET A 21 -0.51 -6.27 -2.62
N ARG A 22 -1.07 -5.83 -3.75
CA ARG A 22 -1.82 -4.58 -3.82
C ARG A 22 -3.08 -4.61 -2.94
N VAL A 23 -3.81 -5.72 -2.98
CA VAL A 23 -5.00 -5.93 -2.16
C VAL A 23 -4.61 -5.97 -0.68
N ALA A 24 -3.56 -6.72 -0.34
CA ALA A 24 -3.05 -6.81 1.02
C ALA A 24 -2.62 -5.46 1.60
N LEU A 25 -2.04 -4.57 0.80
CA LEU A 25 -1.68 -3.22 1.23
C LEU A 25 -2.89 -2.37 1.62
N GLY A 26 -3.99 -2.46 0.87
CA GLY A 26 -5.23 -1.78 1.23
C GLY A 26 -5.76 -2.24 2.58
N PHE A 27 -5.79 -3.55 2.81
CA PHE A 27 -6.20 -4.13 4.09
C PHE A 27 -5.24 -3.77 5.23
N SER A 28 -3.93 -3.77 4.99
CA SER A 28 -2.94 -3.38 5.99
C SER A 28 -3.10 -1.93 6.41
N PHE A 29 -3.34 -1.02 5.45
CA PHE A 29 -3.57 0.39 5.74
C PHE A 29 -4.83 0.57 6.60
N MET A 30 -5.94 -0.05 6.21
CA MET A 30 -7.17 -0.03 7.02
C MET A 30 -6.98 -0.63 8.41
N GLY A 31 -6.22 -1.73 8.51
CA GLY A 31 -5.93 -2.41 9.77
C GLY A 31 -5.11 -1.55 10.74
N ILE A 32 -4.10 -0.83 10.24
CA ILE A 32 -3.30 0.09 11.05
C ILE A 32 -4.17 1.25 11.57
N VAL A 33 -4.98 1.85 10.70
CA VAL A 33 -5.90 2.93 11.12
C VAL A 33 -6.90 2.45 12.16
N ALA A 34 -7.47 1.25 11.99
CA ALA A 34 -8.35 0.65 12.98
C ALA A 34 -7.65 0.40 14.33
N ALA A 35 -6.38 -0.04 14.30
CA ALA A 35 -5.57 -0.21 15.49
C ALA A 35 -5.29 1.13 16.21
N GLU A 36 -5.01 2.20 15.44
CA GLU A 36 -4.83 3.55 15.98
C GLU A 36 -6.09 4.05 16.71
N LEU A 37 -7.28 3.76 16.16
CA LEU A 37 -8.54 4.20 16.76
C LEU A 37 -8.85 3.53 18.11
N ILE A 38 -8.47 2.27 18.29
CA ILE A 38 -8.87 1.50 19.48
C ILE A 38 -7.85 1.63 20.62
N GLY A 39 -6.56 1.66 20.30
CA GLY A 39 -5.51 1.46 21.30
C GLY A 39 -4.42 2.52 21.33
N ALA A 40 -4.35 3.42 20.34
CA ALA A 40 -3.29 4.41 20.30
C ALA A 40 -3.71 5.69 21.04
N ARG A 41 -2.75 6.29 21.75
CA ARG A 41 -2.90 7.61 22.38
C ARG A 41 -2.38 8.75 21.49
N GLU A 42 -1.81 8.38 20.34
CA GLU A 42 -1.21 9.26 19.36
C GLU A 42 -1.43 8.63 17.98
N GLY A 43 -1.49 9.44 16.92
CA GLY A 43 -1.73 8.97 15.55
C GLY A 43 -2.82 9.76 14.83
N LEU A 44 -2.95 9.51 13.53
CA LEU A 44 -3.93 10.23 12.70
C LEU A 44 -5.35 9.75 12.97
N GLY A 45 -5.55 8.44 13.13
CA GLY A 45 -6.84 7.89 13.53
C GLY A 45 -7.30 8.45 14.88
N PHE A 46 -6.39 8.49 15.86
CA PHE A 46 -6.63 9.11 17.16
C PHE A 46 -6.99 10.59 17.05
N LEU A 47 -6.23 11.37 16.26
CA LEU A 47 -6.50 12.79 16.07
C LEU A 47 -7.88 13.03 15.46
N ILE A 48 -8.24 12.28 14.41
CA ILE A 48 -9.57 12.39 13.78
C ILE A 48 -10.66 12.10 14.80
N MET A 49 -10.53 11.03 15.59
CA MET A 49 -11.52 10.66 16.59
C MET A 49 -11.62 11.70 17.72
N ASN A 50 -10.48 12.22 18.18
CA ASN A 50 -10.46 13.27 19.18
C ASN A 50 -11.07 14.59 18.67
N SER A 51 -10.72 15.02 17.46
CA SER A 51 -11.31 16.20 16.83
C SER A 51 -12.82 16.03 16.57
N GLN A 52 -13.27 14.81 16.26
CA GLN A 52 -14.70 14.49 16.16
C GLN A 52 -15.42 14.66 17.50
N LEU A 53 -14.83 14.16 18.60
CA LEU A 53 -15.40 14.28 19.96
C LEU A 53 -15.47 15.74 20.41
N LEU A 54 -14.46 16.55 20.07
CA LEU A 54 -14.38 17.98 20.39
C LEU A 54 -15.17 18.87 19.41
N LEU A 55 -15.84 18.28 18.41
CA LEU A 55 -16.54 19.00 17.33
C LEU A 55 -15.65 20.02 16.61
N GLN A 56 -14.35 19.75 16.54
CA GLN A 56 -13.35 20.58 15.86
C GLN A 56 -13.28 20.20 14.39
N THR A 57 -14.25 20.69 13.62
CA THR A 57 -14.41 20.36 12.20
C THR A 57 -13.19 20.70 11.36
N ASP A 58 -12.49 21.80 11.66
CA ASP A 58 -11.25 22.20 10.98
C ASP A 58 -10.17 21.11 11.07
N GLN A 59 -9.83 20.70 12.30
CA GLN A 59 -8.83 19.64 12.53
C GLN A 59 -9.27 18.28 11.99
N LEU A 60 -10.56 17.97 12.08
CA LEU A 60 -11.12 16.73 11.52
C LEU A 60 -10.91 16.68 10.00
N PHE A 61 -11.22 17.75 9.27
CA PHE A 61 -11.03 17.80 7.82
C PHE A 61 -9.55 17.71 7.43
N VAL A 62 -8.67 18.42 8.15
CA VAL A 62 -7.22 18.33 7.94
C VAL A 62 -6.72 16.90 8.18
N GLY A 63 -7.20 16.23 9.23
CA GLY A 63 -6.89 14.84 9.53
C GLY A 63 -7.34 13.88 8.41
N LEU A 64 -8.58 14.00 7.94
CA LEU A 64 -9.12 13.19 6.84
C LEU A 64 -8.36 13.42 5.52
N LEU A 65 -8.05 14.68 5.19
CA LEU A 65 -7.25 15.01 4.00
C LEU A 65 -5.85 14.40 4.09
N THR A 66 -5.20 14.51 5.25
CA THR A 66 -3.87 13.95 5.48
C THR A 66 -3.89 12.43 5.33
N LEU A 67 -4.91 11.77 5.88
CA LEU A 67 -5.10 10.32 5.75
C LEU A 67 -5.30 9.89 4.29
N GLY A 68 -6.13 10.62 3.53
CA GLY A 68 -6.37 10.37 2.11
C GLY A 68 -5.11 10.57 1.26
N VAL A 69 -4.34 11.64 1.53
CA VAL A 69 -3.06 11.89 0.87
C VAL A 69 -2.06 10.79 1.19
N LEU A 70 -1.96 10.35 2.45
CA LEU A 70 -1.08 9.24 2.84
C LEU A 70 -1.43 7.94 2.13
N GLY A 71 -2.71 7.58 2.07
CA GLY A 71 -3.16 6.39 1.33
C GLY A 71 -2.76 6.46 -0.15
N LEU A 72 -2.91 7.63 -0.78
CA LEU A 72 -2.53 7.86 -2.17
C LEU A 72 -1.00 7.83 -2.37
N VAL A 73 -0.23 8.38 -1.43
CA VAL A 73 1.24 8.29 -1.43
C VAL A 73 1.67 6.83 -1.33
N VAL A 74 1.07 6.03 -0.44
CA VAL A 74 1.37 4.60 -0.31
C VAL A 74 1.06 3.85 -1.60
N ASP A 75 -0.11 4.04 -2.23
CA ASP A 75 -0.44 3.41 -3.52
C ASP A 75 0.55 3.84 -4.63
N ARG A 76 0.93 5.12 -4.67
CA ARG A 76 1.91 5.64 -5.65
C ARG A 76 3.31 5.07 -5.44
N VAL A 77 3.80 5.04 -4.21
CA VAL A 77 5.11 4.46 -3.87
C VAL A 77 5.13 2.98 -4.22
N PHE A 78 4.06 2.25 -3.87
CA PHE A 78 3.95 0.84 -4.20
C PHE A 78 3.97 0.60 -5.72
N ARG A 79 3.21 1.36 -6.49
CA ARG A 79 3.24 1.30 -7.96
C ARG A 79 4.61 1.63 -8.54
N ALA A 80 5.30 2.63 -7.97
CA ALA A 80 6.65 3.00 -8.42
C ALA A 80 7.68 1.88 -8.17
N ILE A 81 7.59 1.23 -6.99
CA ILE A 81 8.41 0.05 -6.65
C ILE A 81 8.14 -1.09 -7.64
N ILE A 82 6.86 -1.35 -7.93
CA ILE A 82 6.47 -2.37 -8.92
C ILE A 82 7.04 -2.04 -10.31
N ALA A 83 6.82 -0.82 -10.80
CA ALA A 83 7.27 -0.40 -12.13
C ALA A 83 8.80 -0.44 -12.26
N ARG A 84 9.54 -0.29 -11.16
CA ARG A 84 10.99 -0.46 -11.12
C ARG A 84 11.41 -1.93 -11.11
N SER A 85 10.69 -2.78 -10.40
CA SER A 85 10.95 -4.22 -10.34
C SER A 85 10.65 -4.92 -11.68
N MET A 86 9.52 -4.59 -12.30
CA MET A 86 9.08 -5.17 -13.57
C MET A 86 9.97 -4.77 -14.76
N ARG A 87 10.53 -3.55 -14.75
CA ARG A 87 11.52 -3.11 -15.76
C ARG A 87 12.76 -4.01 -15.84
N ARG A 88 13.09 -4.79 -14.79
CA ARG A 88 14.21 -5.73 -14.82
C ARG A 88 13.87 -7.07 -15.47
N TYR A 89 12.60 -7.47 -15.50
CA TYR A 89 12.18 -8.75 -16.07
C TYR A 89 11.82 -8.64 -17.57
N MET A 90 11.20 -7.54 -17.99
CA MET A 90 10.72 -7.37 -19.37
C MET A 90 11.81 -7.14 -20.43
N ARG A 91 13.09 -7.02 -20.03
CA ARG A 91 14.23 -6.91 -20.97
C ARG A 91 14.82 -8.26 -21.39
N SER A 92 14.20 -9.38 -20.99
CA SER A 92 14.69 -10.74 -21.30
C SER A 92 13.91 -11.41 -22.43
N ASP A 93 12.77 -10.85 -22.85
CA ASP A 93 11.90 -11.42 -23.89
C ASP A 93 12.25 -10.95 -25.32
N GLU A 94 13.22 -10.03 -25.48
CA GLU A 94 13.71 -9.60 -26.81
C GLU A 94 14.85 -10.48 -27.37
N LEU A 95 15.26 -11.54 -26.68
CA LEU A 95 16.38 -12.42 -27.10
C LEU A 95 15.96 -13.85 -27.51
N ILE A 96 14.67 -14.09 -27.78
CA ILE A 96 14.20 -15.35 -28.39
C ILE A 96 13.52 -15.04 -29.73
#